data_AF-A0A4Y2LCV2-F1
#
_entry.id   AF-A0A4Y2LCV2-F1
#
_cell.length_a   1.000
_cell.length_b   1.000
_cell.length_c   1.000
_cell.angle_alpha   90.00
_cell.angle_beta   90.00
_cell.angle_gamma   90.00
#
_symmetry.space_group_name_H-M   'P 1'
#
loop_
_entity.id
_entity.type
_entity.pdbx_description
1 polymer ?
#
loop_
_entity_poly.entity_id
_entity_poly.type
_entity_poly.pdbx_seq_one_letter_code
_entity_poly.pdbx_strand_id
1 'polypeptide(L)'
;MRIYRSLVRSKLDYGVPVYGSAAKSTLKMLDSVHHQGLRIATGAFRTTPIPSLHVISGEPSLELRRHRLSLSYFYKIKSDESHPQHYKVINPICGSLFSVRLSFTPTFGFRIGEILRYFEIEDFPMVSNIEDPPPWKETQLDFIDDFLHFFKPGTSDNVFQQHFYDHRQCYSDYVPIYTDGSKSDNHVGSAAVFPDFTIAETLHPFCSVYTSELYAIYLGLLKISTLNFKKAVIYTDSRSGINALRSAKHTNHPLVMQCLHFHHTLKKTKIKYCWIPGHVGIPGNERADKAAKSTNASRETFVPLADALQAVKLSQHRVWQRIWDGQSNNKLYKIQPSIKGFGNLTIRKHDVILTRLRVGHTFLTHRHLLHSDPAPICNGCNCILSVEHILCQCKDFYSQRQAHFGAHIIGLIDILGTNPSVNVFTFLKEVQFFNFI
;
A
#
# COMPACT_ATOMS: atom_id res chain seq x y z
N MET A 1 -14.04 14.10 4.96
CA MET A 1 -12.97 13.75 4.00
C MET A 1 -13.45 13.29 2.62
N ARG A 2 -14.51 12.47 2.47
CA ARG A 2 -14.95 11.96 1.14
C ARG A 2 -15.21 13.06 0.10
N ILE A 3 -15.96 14.09 0.47
CA ILE A 3 -16.27 15.26 -0.39
C ILE A 3 -15.00 16.00 -0.84
N TYR A 4 -14.06 16.23 0.08
CA TYR A 4 -12.77 16.85 -0.25
C TYR A 4 -12.00 16.04 -1.30
N ARG A 5 -11.93 14.72 -1.10
CA ARG A 5 -11.22 13.80 -2.01
C ARG A 5 -11.84 13.77 -3.40
N SER A 6 -13.16 13.81 -3.50
CA SER A 6 -13.89 13.70 -4.77
C SER A 6 -13.94 15.01 -5.55
N LEU A 7 -14.08 16.16 -4.88
CA LEU A 7 -14.31 17.45 -5.55
C LEU A 7 -13.06 18.32 -5.68
N VAL A 8 -12.22 18.36 -4.64
CA VAL A 8 -11.05 19.26 -4.61
C VAL A 8 -9.79 18.51 -4.99
N ARG A 9 -9.50 17.42 -4.27
CA ARG A 9 -8.26 16.65 -4.47
C ARG A 9 -8.18 16.04 -5.87
N SER A 10 -9.29 15.58 -6.43
CA SER A 10 -9.35 15.05 -7.81
C SER A 10 -8.92 16.09 -8.85
N LYS A 11 -9.27 17.36 -8.64
CA LYS A 11 -8.87 18.48 -9.50
C LYS A 11 -7.40 18.85 -9.30
N LEU A 12 -6.93 18.82 -8.05
CA LEU A 12 -5.51 19.01 -7.74
C LEU A 12 -4.66 17.89 -8.34
N ASP A 13 -5.14 16.64 -8.37
CA ASP A 13 -4.39 15.51 -8.94
C ASP A 13 -4.35 15.52 -10.47
N TYR A 14 -5.30 16.21 -11.11
CA TYR A 14 -5.43 16.22 -12.55
C TYR A 14 -4.26 16.96 -13.21
N GLY A 15 -3.55 16.28 -14.11
CA GLY A 15 -2.44 16.89 -14.86
C GLY A 15 -1.15 17.06 -14.07
N VAL A 16 -0.99 16.41 -12.91
CA VAL A 16 0.25 16.47 -12.10
C VAL A 16 1.54 16.26 -12.89
N PRO A 17 1.66 15.27 -13.81
CA PRO A 17 2.88 15.09 -14.59
C PRO A 17 3.27 16.33 -15.42
N VAL A 18 2.26 17.11 -15.83
CA VAL A 18 2.42 18.34 -16.61
C VAL A 18 2.69 19.52 -15.70
N TYR A 19 1.75 19.91 -14.84
CA TYR A 19 1.89 21.14 -14.06
C TYR A 19 2.90 21.01 -12.91
N GLY A 20 3.33 19.79 -12.55
CA GLY A 20 4.32 19.56 -11.49
C GLY A 20 5.70 20.17 -11.78
N SER A 21 5.96 20.66 -13.00
CA SER A 21 7.15 21.45 -13.36
C SER A 21 6.98 22.95 -13.12
N ALA A 22 5.79 23.42 -12.72
CA ALA A 22 5.54 24.83 -12.48
C ALA A 22 6.45 25.39 -11.37
N ALA A 23 6.63 26.71 -11.39
CA ALA A 23 7.42 27.42 -10.39
C ALA A 23 6.91 27.15 -8.97
N LYS A 24 7.84 27.12 -8.00
CA LYS A 24 7.53 26.88 -6.57
C LYS A 24 6.49 27.87 -6.03
N SER A 25 6.49 29.13 -6.50
CA SER A 25 5.49 30.14 -6.14
C SER A 25 4.08 29.73 -6.55
N THR A 26 3.90 29.28 -7.80
CA THR A 26 2.62 28.79 -8.32
C THR A 26 2.16 27.53 -7.59
N LEU A 27 3.06 26.58 -7.33
CA LEU A 27 2.72 25.35 -6.60
C LEU A 27 2.28 25.64 -5.16
N LYS A 28 2.90 26.63 -4.48
CA LYS A 28 2.51 27.05 -3.13
C LYS A 28 1.09 27.62 -3.06
N MET A 29 0.57 28.22 -4.13
CA MET A 29 -0.81 28.70 -4.16
C MET A 29 -1.81 27.54 -3.99
N LEU A 30 -1.50 26.37 -4.54
CA LEU A 30 -2.33 25.16 -4.44
C LEU A 30 -2.33 24.59 -3.01
N ASP A 31 -1.25 24.76 -2.26
CA ASP A 31 -1.16 24.32 -0.87
C ASP A 31 -2.19 25.06 0.00
N SER A 32 -2.47 26.33 -0.28
CA SER A 32 -3.52 27.10 0.41
C SER A 32 -4.90 26.45 0.22
N VAL A 33 -5.24 26.07 -1.01
CA VAL A 33 -6.51 25.39 -1.35
C VAL A 33 -6.60 24.04 -0.66
N HIS A 34 -5.52 23.25 -0.69
CA HIS A 34 -5.43 21.95 0.00
C HIS A 34 -5.66 22.13 1.50
N HIS A 35 -4.90 23.00 2.17
CA HIS A 35 -5.02 23.23 3.61
C HIS A 35 -6.41 23.76 4.00
N GLN A 36 -7.01 24.66 3.22
CA GLN A 36 -8.36 25.15 3.48
C GLN A 36 -9.38 24.01 3.39
N GLY A 37 -9.30 23.18 2.35
CA GLY A 37 -10.15 22.01 2.18
C GLY A 37 -10.03 21.02 3.35
N LEU A 38 -8.80 20.77 3.82
CA LEU A 38 -8.56 19.90 4.98
C LEU A 38 -9.13 20.50 6.28
N ARG A 39 -8.97 21.81 6.51
CA ARG A 39 -9.52 22.48 7.70
C ARG A 39 -11.05 22.43 7.71
N ILE A 40 -11.71 22.67 6.58
CA ILE A 40 -13.17 22.56 6.47
C ILE A 40 -13.61 21.11 6.73
N ALA A 41 -12.92 20.14 6.13
CA ALA A 41 -13.27 18.73 6.25
C ALA A 41 -13.07 18.16 7.66
N THR A 42 -12.07 18.65 8.40
CA THR A 42 -11.74 18.17 9.76
C THR A 42 -12.37 19.03 10.85
N GLY A 43 -12.64 20.32 10.59
CA GLY A 43 -13.05 21.31 11.58
C GLY A 43 -11.88 21.92 12.35
N ALA A 44 -10.63 21.68 11.92
CA ALA A 44 -9.43 22.21 12.56
C ALA A 44 -9.34 23.75 12.47
N PHE A 45 -8.78 24.38 13.50
CA PHE A 45 -8.55 25.82 13.54
C PHE A 45 -7.51 26.28 12.52
N ARG A 46 -7.52 27.57 12.15
CA ARG A 46 -6.52 28.17 11.25
C ARG A 46 -5.09 28.06 11.80
N THR A 47 -4.95 28.13 13.12
CA THR A 47 -3.67 28.01 13.84
C THR A 47 -3.11 26.59 13.87
N THR A 48 -3.88 25.57 13.48
CA THR A 48 -3.40 24.17 13.54
C THR A 48 -2.18 23.98 12.61
N PRO A 49 -1.08 23.41 13.13
CA PRO A 49 0.12 23.13 12.34
C PRO A 49 -0.19 22.26 11.12
N ILE A 50 0.43 22.59 9.98
CA ILE A 50 0.23 21.89 8.71
C ILE A 50 0.57 20.38 8.83
N PRO A 51 1.67 19.95 9.47
CA PRO A 51 1.95 18.53 9.65
C PRO A 51 0.84 17.78 10.40
N SER A 52 0.30 18.37 11.48
CA SER A 52 -0.83 17.78 12.22
C SER A 52 -2.09 17.68 11.36
N LEU A 53 -2.35 18.70 10.53
CA LEU A 53 -3.49 18.72 9.62
C LEU A 53 -3.42 17.59 8.58
N HIS A 54 -2.22 17.30 8.05
CA HIS A 54 -2.00 16.18 7.14
C HIS A 54 -2.28 14.83 7.81
N VAL A 55 -1.73 14.59 8.99
CA VAL A 55 -1.90 13.32 9.71
C VAL A 55 -3.34 13.10 10.15
N ILE A 56 -3.99 14.12 10.72
CA ILE A 56 -5.37 13.98 11.23
C ILE A 56 -6.39 13.79 10.10
N SER A 57 -6.14 14.35 8.92
CA SER A 57 -6.99 14.18 7.75
C SER A 57 -6.69 12.91 6.94
N GLY A 58 -5.56 12.25 7.22
CA GLY A 58 -5.06 11.14 6.42
C GLY A 58 -4.73 11.56 4.99
N GLU A 59 -4.23 12.78 4.79
CA GLU A 59 -3.79 13.31 3.49
C GLU A 59 -2.35 13.84 3.57
N PRO A 60 -1.43 13.35 2.71
CA PRO A 60 -0.07 13.88 2.68
C PRO A 60 -0.02 15.30 2.11
N SER A 61 1.16 15.93 2.18
CA SER A 61 1.40 17.19 1.46
C SER A 61 1.21 17.02 -0.04
N LEU A 62 0.87 18.12 -0.74
CA LEU A 62 0.73 18.07 -2.19
C LEU A 62 2.06 17.74 -2.88
N GLU A 63 3.21 18.08 -2.30
CA GLU A 63 4.52 17.68 -2.82
C GLU A 63 4.68 16.16 -2.86
N LEU A 64 4.50 15.48 -1.72
CA LEU A 64 4.53 14.02 -1.64
C LEU A 64 3.52 13.39 -2.60
N ARG A 65 2.34 14.00 -2.73
CA ARG A 65 1.29 13.53 -3.62
C ARG A 65 1.66 13.68 -5.10
N ARG A 66 2.26 14.81 -5.48
CA ARG A 66 2.76 15.05 -6.84
C ARG A 66 3.87 14.05 -7.18
N HIS A 67 4.83 13.84 -6.28
CA HIS A 67 5.90 12.85 -6.45
C HIS A 67 5.34 11.44 -6.70
N ARG A 68 4.39 10.97 -5.86
CA ARG A 68 3.74 9.66 -6.04
C ARG A 68 3.05 9.54 -7.40
N LEU A 69 2.29 10.55 -7.80
CA LEU A 69 1.53 10.53 -9.06
C LEU A 69 2.45 10.61 -10.28
N SER A 70 3.52 11.40 -10.23
CA SER A 70 4.54 11.46 -11.28
C SER A 70 5.23 10.10 -11.46
N LEU A 71 5.67 9.45 -10.37
CA LEU A 71 6.26 8.11 -10.46
C LEU A 71 5.27 7.06 -10.95
N SER A 72 4.01 7.13 -10.49
CA SER A 72 2.96 6.23 -10.98
C SER A 72 2.75 6.38 -12.48
N TYR A 73 2.82 7.61 -13.00
CA TYR A 73 2.70 7.88 -14.44
C TYR A 73 3.95 7.42 -15.20
N PHE A 74 5.15 7.64 -14.64
CA PHE A 74 6.40 7.14 -15.20
C PHE A 74 6.38 5.63 -15.39
N TYR A 75 6.00 4.86 -14.36
CA TYR A 75 5.96 3.41 -14.46
C TYR A 75 4.90 2.90 -15.46
N LYS A 76 3.78 3.62 -15.63
CA LYS A 76 2.80 3.32 -16.68
C LYS A 76 3.38 3.51 -18.09
N ILE A 77 4.14 4.59 -18.31
CA ILE A 77 4.85 4.80 -19.57
C ILE A 77 5.91 3.73 -19.76
N LYS A 78 6.68 3.41 -18.70
CA LYS A 78 7.77 2.44 -18.74
C LYS A 78 7.28 1.01 -19.02
N SER A 79 6.09 0.63 -18.56
CA SER A 79 5.52 -0.70 -18.82
C SER A 79 4.97 -0.88 -20.23
N ASP A 80 4.77 0.21 -20.98
CA ASP A 80 4.18 0.19 -22.31
C ASP A 80 5.16 0.81 -23.32
N GLU A 81 5.86 -0.07 -24.04
CA GLU A 81 6.81 0.32 -25.08
C GLU A 81 6.14 1.01 -26.28
N SER A 82 4.84 0.78 -26.50
CA SER A 82 4.06 1.42 -27.56
C SER A 82 3.65 2.86 -27.22
N HIS A 83 3.82 3.28 -25.96
CA HIS A 83 3.41 4.61 -25.52
C HIS A 83 4.21 5.69 -26.29
N PRO A 84 3.56 6.73 -26.87
CA PRO A 84 4.25 7.71 -27.73
C PRO A 84 5.40 8.49 -27.08
N GLN A 85 5.40 8.56 -25.75
CA GLN A 85 6.44 9.23 -24.95
C GLN A 85 7.45 8.26 -24.32
N HIS A 86 7.33 6.94 -24.53
CA HIS A 86 8.18 5.93 -23.89
C HIS A 86 9.66 6.25 -24.08
N TYR A 87 10.11 6.31 -25.33
CA TYR A 87 11.51 6.57 -25.65
C TYR A 87 12.05 7.88 -25.04
N LYS A 88 11.27 8.98 -25.12
CA LYS A 88 11.68 10.31 -24.65
C LYS A 88 11.77 10.42 -23.12
N VAL A 89 10.93 9.66 -22.41
CA VAL A 89 10.89 9.67 -20.95
C VAL A 89 11.97 8.77 -20.37
N ILE A 90 12.20 7.60 -20.97
CA ILE A 90 13.22 6.64 -20.55
C ILE A 90 14.63 7.11 -20.93
N ASN A 91 14.77 7.74 -22.10
CA ASN A 91 16.04 8.28 -22.59
C ASN A 91 15.94 9.82 -22.72
N PRO A 92 15.91 10.57 -21.60
CA PRO A 92 15.79 12.01 -21.66
C PRO A 92 17.05 12.63 -22.29
N ILE A 93 16.86 13.43 -23.34
CA ILE A 93 17.93 14.11 -24.08
C ILE A 93 18.21 15.48 -23.43
N CYS A 94 19.43 16.02 -23.62
CA CYS A 94 19.86 17.36 -23.18
C CYS A 94 20.16 17.52 -21.68
N GLY A 95 20.58 16.45 -20.99
CA GLY A 95 20.94 16.51 -19.57
C GLY A 95 22.03 17.55 -19.23
N SER A 96 23.06 17.64 -20.06
CA SER A 96 24.13 18.64 -19.92
C SER A 96 23.62 20.09 -19.98
N LEU A 97 22.59 20.35 -20.80
CA LEU A 97 22.01 21.67 -20.98
C LEU A 97 21.31 22.14 -19.70
N PHE A 98 20.58 21.23 -19.03
CA PHE A 98 19.92 21.53 -17.75
C PHE A 98 20.90 21.70 -16.59
N SER A 99 22.03 20.99 -16.61
CA SER A 99 23.09 21.17 -15.61
C SER A 99 23.79 22.53 -15.71
N VAL A 100 23.90 23.08 -16.93
CA VAL A 100 24.53 24.40 -17.17
C VAL A 100 23.55 25.55 -16.99
N ARG A 101 22.28 25.37 -17.38
CA ARG A 101 21.25 26.41 -17.31
C ARG A 101 20.18 26.07 -16.27
N LEU A 102 20.50 26.36 -15.01
CA LEU A 102 19.64 26.09 -13.84
C LEU A 102 18.27 26.79 -13.89
N SER A 103 18.09 27.82 -14.72
CA SER A 103 16.81 28.50 -14.91
C SER A 103 15.81 27.70 -15.75
N PHE A 104 16.28 26.75 -16.58
CA PHE A 104 15.39 25.89 -17.35
C PHE A 104 14.86 24.75 -16.51
N THR A 105 13.54 24.52 -16.59
CA THR A 105 12.94 23.39 -15.90
C THR A 105 13.26 22.09 -16.64
N PRO A 106 13.84 21.07 -15.97
CA PRO A 106 14.14 19.80 -16.61
C PRO A 106 12.89 19.10 -17.16
N THR A 107 13.08 18.29 -18.20
CA THR A 107 12.01 17.47 -18.77
C THR A 107 11.47 16.47 -17.75
N PHE A 108 10.30 15.90 -18.03
CA PHE A 108 9.68 14.92 -17.14
C PHE A 108 10.63 13.75 -16.80
N GLY A 109 11.32 13.18 -17.80
CA GLY A 109 12.28 12.09 -17.59
C GLY A 109 13.40 12.43 -16.59
N PHE A 110 14.01 13.63 -16.70
CA PHE A 110 15.04 14.05 -15.74
C PHE A 110 14.49 14.27 -14.33
N ARG A 111 13.30 14.86 -14.21
CA ARG A 111 12.66 15.09 -12.90
C ARG A 111 12.36 13.77 -12.17
N ILE A 112 12.06 12.69 -12.89
CA ILE A 112 11.83 11.38 -12.28
C ILE A 112 13.05 10.88 -11.50
N GLY A 113 14.27 11.12 -11.98
CA GLY A 113 15.49 10.73 -11.25
C GLY A 113 15.63 11.40 -9.88
N GLU A 114 15.18 12.65 -9.72
CA GLU A 114 15.12 13.31 -8.41
C GLU A 114 14.05 12.70 -7.51
N ILE A 115 12.88 12.37 -8.07
CA ILE A 115 11.77 11.81 -7.31
C ILE A 115 12.07 10.36 -6.86
N LEU A 116 12.73 9.56 -7.70
CA LEU A 116 13.22 8.21 -7.36
C LEU A 116 14.17 8.27 -6.16
N ARG A 117 15.16 9.17 -6.19
CA ARG A 117 16.09 9.40 -5.07
C ARG A 117 15.34 9.86 -3.81
N TYR A 118 14.38 10.76 -3.95
CA TYR A 118 13.58 11.26 -2.83
C TYR A 118 12.78 10.15 -2.12
N PHE A 119 12.28 9.15 -2.84
CA PHE A 119 11.61 7.98 -2.25
C PHE A 119 12.53 6.80 -1.95
N GLU A 120 13.83 6.93 -2.22
CA GLU A 120 14.84 5.87 -2.10
C GLU A 120 14.39 4.61 -2.85
N ILE A 121 13.97 4.80 -4.10
CA ILE A 121 13.60 3.74 -5.05
C ILE A 121 14.69 3.71 -6.12
N GLU A 122 15.39 2.59 -6.22
CA GLU A 122 16.23 2.30 -7.38
C GLU A 122 15.34 1.94 -8.57
N ASP A 123 15.71 2.39 -9.77
CA ASP A 123 14.94 2.07 -10.97
C ASP A 123 15.15 0.60 -11.34
N PHE A 124 14.09 -0.04 -11.83
CA PHE A 124 14.05 -1.47 -12.14
C PHE A 124 13.38 -1.71 -13.50
N PRO A 125 13.74 -2.79 -14.22
CA PRO A 125 13.04 -3.16 -15.45
C PRO A 125 11.58 -3.52 -15.16
N MET A 126 10.71 -3.22 -16.12
CA MET A 126 9.30 -3.58 -16.05
C MET A 126 9.06 -4.83 -16.89
N VAL A 127 8.09 -5.65 -16.50
CA VAL A 127 7.61 -6.71 -17.39
C VAL A 127 6.74 -6.05 -18.46
N SER A 128 7.15 -6.14 -19.72
CA SER A 128 6.36 -5.64 -20.84
C SER A 128 5.06 -6.42 -20.94
N ASN A 129 3.96 -5.71 -21.21
CA ASN A 129 2.70 -6.38 -21.50
C ASN A 129 2.82 -7.12 -22.83
N ILE A 130 2.43 -8.39 -22.84
CA ILE A 130 2.27 -9.14 -24.09
C ILE A 130 0.97 -8.66 -24.73
N GLU A 131 0.98 -8.46 -26.05
CA GLU A 131 -0.24 -8.16 -26.80
C GLU A 131 -1.32 -9.20 -26.50
N ASP A 132 -2.54 -8.72 -26.27
CA ASP A 132 -3.67 -9.58 -26.00
C ASP A 132 -3.88 -10.54 -27.18
N PRO A 133 -4.11 -11.84 -26.92
CA PRO A 133 -4.50 -12.74 -27.97
C PRO A 133 -5.81 -12.21 -28.59
N PRO A 134 -5.97 -12.30 -29.90
CA PRO A 134 -7.17 -11.79 -30.53
C PRO A 134 -8.41 -12.52 -29.99
N PRO A 135 -9.59 -11.87 -29.97
CA PRO A 135 -10.78 -12.37 -29.26
C PRO A 135 -11.29 -13.73 -29.77
N TRP A 136 -10.92 -14.11 -31.00
CA TRP A 136 -11.26 -15.40 -31.61
C TRP A 136 -10.29 -16.54 -31.25
N LYS A 137 -9.17 -16.26 -30.58
CA LYS A 137 -8.24 -17.30 -30.14
C LYS A 137 -8.80 -17.99 -28.90
N GLU A 138 -8.88 -19.31 -28.97
CA GLU A 138 -9.31 -20.13 -27.84
C GLU A 138 -8.34 -19.95 -26.67
N THR A 139 -8.85 -19.57 -25.50
CA THR A 139 -8.07 -19.37 -24.27
C THR A 139 -8.45 -20.38 -23.18
N GLN A 140 -9.07 -21.51 -23.56
CA GLN A 140 -9.51 -22.49 -22.57
C GLN A 140 -8.30 -23.22 -22.01
N LEU A 141 -8.12 -23.10 -20.69
CA LEU A 141 -7.18 -23.88 -19.91
C LEU A 141 -7.95 -25.02 -19.23
N ASP A 142 -7.33 -26.18 -19.13
CA ASP A 142 -7.91 -27.32 -18.41
C ASP A 142 -7.67 -27.20 -16.90
N PHE A 143 -8.75 -27.11 -16.12
CA PHE A 143 -8.69 -27.07 -14.66
C PHE A 143 -9.19 -28.37 -14.04
N ILE A 144 -8.64 -28.73 -12.88
CA ILE A 144 -9.14 -29.81 -12.03
C ILE A 144 -9.61 -29.22 -10.70
N ASP A 145 -10.87 -29.48 -10.36
CA ASP A 145 -11.61 -28.78 -9.30
C ASP A 145 -11.92 -29.68 -8.09
N ASP A 146 -11.23 -30.82 -8.02
CA ASP A 146 -11.44 -31.89 -7.04
C ASP A 146 -11.27 -31.43 -5.58
N PHE A 147 -10.61 -30.31 -5.33
CA PHE A 147 -10.39 -29.79 -3.98
C PHE A 147 -11.27 -28.58 -3.62
N LEU A 148 -11.99 -27.99 -4.59
CA LEU A 148 -12.67 -26.70 -4.40
C LEU A 148 -13.89 -26.76 -3.48
N HIS A 149 -14.50 -27.93 -3.31
CA HIS A 149 -15.71 -28.14 -2.51
C HIS A 149 -15.40 -28.34 -1.01
N PHE A 150 -14.14 -28.57 -0.65
CA PHE A 150 -13.76 -28.74 0.75
C PHE A 150 -13.61 -27.40 1.48
N PHE A 151 -14.16 -27.34 2.69
CA PHE A 151 -13.98 -26.20 3.57
C PHE A 151 -12.70 -26.37 4.40
N LYS A 152 -11.63 -25.67 4.00
CA LYS A 152 -10.29 -25.80 4.61
C LYS A 152 -10.28 -25.72 6.14
N PRO A 153 -10.96 -24.78 6.82
CA PRO A 153 -10.92 -24.71 8.29
C PRO A 153 -11.62 -25.86 9.03
N GLY A 154 -12.49 -26.61 8.34
CA GLY A 154 -13.28 -27.70 8.95
C GLY A 154 -12.89 -29.10 8.48
N THR A 155 -11.94 -29.21 7.54
CA THR A 155 -11.49 -30.48 6.96
C THR A 155 -10.11 -30.81 7.52
N SER A 156 -9.90 -32.03 8.01
CA SER A 156 -8.61 -32.42 8.57
C SER A 156 -7.56 -32.64 7.47
N ASP A 157 -6.29 -32.41 7.80
CA ASP A 157 -5.17 -32.55 6.86
C ASP A 157 -5.07 -33.98 6.29
N ASN A 158 -5.36 -35.00 7.10
CA ASN A 158 -5.37 -36.40 6.67
C ASN A 158 -6.41 -36.67 5.57
N VAL A 159 -7.58 -36.03 5.63
CA VAL A 159 -8.62 -36.16 4.60
C VAL A 159 -8.12 -35.55 3.28
N PHE A 160 -7.48 -34.37 3.34
CA PHE A 160 -6.88 -33.76 2.17
C PHE A 160 -5.76 -34.61 1.56
N GLN A 161 -4.90 -35.19 2.39
CA GLN A 161 -3.85 -36.10 1.92
C GLN A 161 -4.44 -37.33 1.23
N GLN A 162 -5.45 -37.98 1.83
CA GLN A 162 -6.10 -39.15 1.24
C GLN A 162 -6.72 -38.82 -0.13
N HIS A 163 -7.54 -37.78 -0.20
CA HIS A 163 -8.11 -37.33 -1.48
C HIS A 163 -7.06 -36.95 -2.51
N PHE A 164 -5.95 -36.37 -2.06
CA PHE A 164 -4.83 -36.06 -2.95
C PHE A 164 -4.18 -37.33 -3.52
N TYR A 165 -3.97 -38.37 -2.71
CA TYR A 165 -3.43 -39.63 -3.20
C TYR A 165 -4.38 -40.34 -4.16
N ASP A 166 -5.69 -40.33 -3.89
CA ASP A 166 -6.71 -40.90 -4.79
C ASP A 166 -6.73 -40.15 -6.13
N HIS A 167 -6.75 -38.81 -6.09
CA HIS A 167 -6.59 -37.96 -7.26
C HIS A 167 -5.30 -38.29 -8.03
N ARG A 168 -4.17 -38.48 -7.34
CA ARG A 168 -2.90 -38.83 -7.98
C ARG A 168 -2.93 -40.18 -8.69
N GLN A 169 -3.71 -41.15 -8.21
CA GLN A 169 -3.92 -42.42 -8.91
C GLN A 169 -4.69 -42.21 -10.23
N CYS A 170 -5.75 -41.39 -10.21
CA CYS A 170 -6.52 -41.05 -11.42
C CYS A 170 -5.69 -40.34 -12.50
N TYR A 171 -4.70 -39.54 -12.10
CA TYR A 171 -3.79 -38.81 -12.99
C TYR A 171 -2.37 -39.39 -12.97
N SER A 172 -2.22 -40.70 -12.77
CA SER A 172 -0.92 -41.38 -12.65
C SER A 172 -0.04 -41.26 -13.90
N ASP A 173 -0.63 -41.09 -15.07
CA ASP A 173 0.04 -40.89 -16.36
C ASP A 173 0.45 -39.42 -16.62
N TYR A 174 0.09 -38.51 -15.72
CA TYR A 174 0.52 -37.11 -15.76
C TYR A 174 1.70 -36.88 -14.81
N VAL A 175 2.70 -36.14 -15.30
CA VAL A 175 3.83 -35.67 -14.48
C VAL A 175 3.33 -34.63 -13.48
N PRO A 176 3.51 -34.84 -12.16
CA PRO A 176 3.11 -33.87 -11.16
C PRO A 176 4.18 -32.77 -11.01
N ILE A 177 3.76 -31.51 -11.13
CA ILE A 177 4.62 -30.34 -10.96
C ILE A 177 4.00 -29.49 -9.87
N TYR A 178 4.74 -29.21 -8.80
CA TYR A 178 4.24 -28.43 -7.67
C TYR A 178 4.87 -27.06 -7.69
N THR A 179 4.06 -26.01 -7.54
CA THR A 179 4.52 -24.63 -7.63
C THR A 179 4.11 -23.85 -6.41
N ASP A 180 5.03 -23.06 -5.87
CA ASP A 180 4.74 -22.16 -4.78
C ASP A 180 5.56 -20.86 -4.87
N GLY A 181 5.02 -19.80 -4.28
CA GLY A 181 5.60 -18.47 -4.21
C GLY A 181 5.57 -17.93 -2.79
N SER A 182 6.73 -17.47 -2.32
CA SER A 182 6.89 -16.93 -0.97
C SER A 182 7.29 -15.46 -0.99
N LYS A 183 6.86 -14.73 0.05
CA LYS A 183 7.33 -13.38 0.37
C LYS A 183 7.59 -13.24 1.86
N SER A 184 8.76 -12.70 2.19
CA SER A 184 9.10 -12.13 3.50
C SER A 184 9.53 -10.68 3.33
N ASP A 185 9.95 -10.02 4.41
CA ASP A 185 10.30 -8.59 4.38
C ASP A 185 11.42 -8.26 3.38
N ASN A 186 12.38 -9.18 3.20
CA ASN A 186 13.56 -8.97 2.36
C ASN A 186 13.69 -9.97 1.20
N HIS A 187 12.76 -10.92 1.10
CA HIS A 187 12.84 -12.01 0.13
C HIS A 187 11.52 -12.20 -0.61
N VAL A 188 11.60 -12.38 -1.92
CA VAL A 188 10.48 -12.86 -2.74
C VAL A 188 11.06 -13.98 -3.58
N GLY A 189 10.53 -15.19 -3.45
CA GLY A 189 11.05 -16.36 -4.13
C GLY A 189 9.93 -17.22 -4.69
N SER A 190 10.17 -17.82 -5.85
CA SER A 190 9.21 -18.68 -6.55
C SER A 190 9.88 -19.99 -6.87
N ALA A 191 9.15 -21.10 -6.78
CA ALA A 191 9.71 -22.41 -7.05
C ALA A 191 8.73 -23.31 -7.81
N ALA A 192 9.28 -24.17 -8.68
CA ALA A 192 8.58 -25.28 -9.29
C ALA A 192 9.36 -26.58 -9.05
N VAL A 193 8.70 -27.55 -8.43
CA VAL A 193 9.22 -28.87 -8.10
C VAL A 193 8.70 -29.88 -9.10
N PHE A 194 9.65 -30.48 -9.83
CA PHE A 194 9.44 -31.62 -10.70
C PHE A 194 9.80 -32.91 -9.96
N PRO A 195 9.47 -34.10 -10.49
CA PRO A 195 9.85 -35.37 -9.86
C PRO A 195 11.37 -35.46 -9.63
N ASP A 196 12.16 -35.12 -10.66
CA ASP A 196 13.60 -35.37 -10.66
C ASP A 196 14.43 -34.17 -10.18
N PHE A 197 13.87 -32.95 -10.23
CA PHE A 197 14.61 -31.74 -9.91
C PHE A 197 13.70 -30.64 -9.37
N THR A 198 14.30 -29.56 -8.88
CA THR A 198 13.59 -28.38 -8.40
C THR A 198 14.25 -27.16 -9.00
N ILE A 199 13.43 -26.25 -9.51
CA ILE A 199 13.87 -24.93 -9.94
C ILE A 199 13.28 -23.90 -9.02
N ALA A 200 14.07 -22.89 -8.68
CA ALA A 200 13.63 -21.83 -7.83
C ALA A 200 14.43 -20.56 -8.14
N GLU A 201 13.73 -19.44 -8.15
CA GLU A 201 14.29 -18.14 -8.53
C GLU A 201 13.87 -17.07 -7.53
N THR A 202 14.76 -16.10 -7.31
CA THR A 202 14.49 -14.97 -6.44
C THR A 202 13.99 -13.81 -7.30
N LEU A 203 12.88 -13.19 -6.90
CA LEU A 203 12.31 -12.02 -7.57
C LEU A 203 12.77 -10.71 -6.91
N HIS A 204 12.45 -9.59 -7.55
CA HIS A 204 12.64 -8.27 -6.98
C HIS A 204 11.78 -8.10 -5.69
N PRO A 205 12.25 -7.40 -4.62
CA PRO A 205 11.52 -7.28 -3.34
C PRO A 205 10.16 -6.59 -3.44
N PHE A 206 9.99 -5.78 -4.49
CA PHE A 206 8.73 -5.11 -4.77
C PHE A 206 7.67 -6.05 -5.33
N CYS A 207 8.05 -7.21 -5.85
CA CYS A 207 7.09 -8.21 -6.30
C CYS A 207 6.22 -8.68 -5.12
N SER A 208 4.93 -8.83 -5.37
CA SER A 208 3.97 -9.34 -4.38
C SER A 208 4.03 -10.87 -4.25
N VAL A 209 3.45 -11.42 -3.19
CA VAL A 209 3.22 -12.87 -3.07
C VAL A 209 2.47 -13.38 -4.29
N TYR A 210 1.44 -12.64 -4.72
CA TYR A 210 0.64 -12.98 -5.90
C TYR A 210 1.48 -13.07 -7.17
N THR A 211 2.39 -12.12 -7.41
CA THR A 211 3.34 -12.19 -8.53
C THR A 211 4.27 -13.38 -8.40
N SER A 212 4.74 -13.68 -7.18
CA SER A 212 5.60 -14.84 -6.92
C SER A 212 4.91 -16.16 -7.25
N GLU A 213 3.65 -16.34 -6.82
CA GLU A 213 2.91 -17.57 -7.09
C GLU A 213 2.57 -17.72 -8.58
N LEU A 214 2.24 -16.63 -9.28
CA LEU A 214 2.09 -16.65 -10.75
C LEU A 214 3.41 -16.98 -11.45
N TYR A 215 4.52 -16.44 -10.97
CA TYR A 215 5.84 -16.72 -11.53
C TYR A 215 6.26 -18.17 -11.32
N ALA A 216 5.88 -18.78 -10.18
CA ALA A 216 6.08 -20.21 -9.93
C ALA A 216 5.37 -21.10 -10.97
N ILE A 217 4.12 -20.74 -11.33
CA ILE A 217 3.37 -21.42 -12.41
C ILE A 217 4.08 -21.22 -13.76
N TYR A 218 4.51 -19.99 -14.05
CA TYR A 218 5.28 -19.67 -15.25
C TYR A 218 6.56 -20.51 -15.36
N LEU A 219 7.32 -20.65 -14.27
CA LEU A 219 8.53 -21.48 -14.19
C LEU A 219 8.23 -22.95 -14.51
N GLY A 220 7.12 -23.48 -13.97
CA GLY A 220 6.63 -24.80 -14.31
C GLY A 220 6.38 -24.95 -15.82
N LEU A 221 5.63 -24.03 -16.42
CA LEU A 221 5.32 -24.04 -17.86
C LEU A 221 6.56 -23.89 -18.74
N LEU A 222 7.49 -23.02 -18.36
CA LEU A 222 8.75 -22.81 -19.06
C LEU A 222 9.54 -24.12 -19.14
N LYS A 223 9.68 -24.84 -18.02
CA LYS A 223 10.42 -26.11 -18.00
C LYS A 223 9.68 -27.25 -18.70
N ILE A 224 8.35 -27.27 -18.65
CA ILE A 224 7.56 -28.20 -19.49
C ILE A 224 7.89 -28.00 -20.96
N SER A 225 7.98 -26.75 -21.40
CA SER A 225 8.34 -26.43 -22.79
C SER A 225 9.74 -26.89 -23.16
N THR A 226 10.70 -26.83 -22.23
CA THR A 226 12.08 -27.26 -22.52
C THR A 226 12.27 -28.78 -22.49
N LEU A 227 11.48 -29.49 -21.69
CA LEU A 227 11.64 -30.94 -21.44
C LEU A 227 10.67 -31.81 -22.25
N ASN A 228 9.79 -31.22 -23.05
CA ASN A 228 8.87 -31.92 -23.96
C ASN A 228 7.97 -32.99 -23.29
N PHE A 229 7.44 -32.70 -22.09
CA PHE A 229 6.47 -33.60 -21.46
C PHE A 229 5.21 -33.77 -22.32
N LYS A 230 4.60 -34.97 -22.30
CA LYS A 230 3.33 -35.24 -23.01
C LYS A 230 2.09 -34.89 -22.18
N LYS A 231 2.14 -35.10 -20.87
CA LYS A 231 1.04 -34.90 -19.92
C LYS A 231 1.60 -34.38 -18.60
N ALA A 232 1.08 -33.26 -18.11
CA ALA A 232 1.52 -32.66 -16.85
C ALA A 232 0.35 -32.06 -16.08
N VAL A 233 0.37 -32.19 -14.75
CA VAL A 233 -0.52 -31.43 -13.86
C VAL A 233 0.32 -30.46 -13.05
N ILE A 234 -0.02 -29.17 -13.14
CA ILE A 234 0.54 -28.12 -12.30
C ILE A 234 -0.35 -28.00 -11.07
N TYR A 235 0.20 -28.35 -9.91
CA TYR A 235 -0.41 -28.19 -8.60
C TYR A 235 0.08 -26.90 -7.96
N THR A 236 -0.85 -26.09 -7.47
CA THR A 236 -0.55 -24.85 -6.75
C THR A 236 -1.53 -24.68 -5.60
N ASP A 237 -1.09 -24.16 -4.48
CA ASP A 237 -1.97 -23.69 -3.41
C ASP A 237 -2.47 -22.25 -3.60
N SER A 238 -2.07 -21.62 -4.71
CA SER A 238 -2.51 -20.31 -5.16
C SER A 238 -3.94 -20.31 -5.70
N ARG A 239 -4.93 -20.12 -4.81
CA ARG A 239 -6.31 -19.92 -5.29
C ARG A 239 -6.44 -18.65 -6.13
N SER A 240 -5.68 -17.61 -5.78
CA SER A 240 -5.61 -16.35 -6.54
C SER A 240 -4.98 -16.57 -7.92
N GLY A 241 -3.90 -17.33 -8.02
CA GLY A 241 -3.24 -17.68 -9.28
C GLY A 241 -4.16 -18.49 -10.22
N ILE A 242 -4.83 -19.52 -9.70
CA ILE A 242 -5.81 -20.30 -10.47
C ILE A 242 -6.97 -19.42 -10.96
N ASN A 243 -7.52 -18.58 -10.08
CA ASN A 243 -8.60 -17.67 -10.47
C ASN A 243 -8.15 -16.68 -11.56
N ALA A 244 -6.91 -16.19 -11.47
CA ALA A 244 -6.35 -15.28 -12.46
C ALA A 244 -6.20 -15.94 -13.84
N LEU A 245 -5.76 -17.20 -13.88
CA LEU A 245 -5.70 -18.01 -15.10
C LEU A 245 -7.10 -18.29 -15.67
N ARG A 246 -8.11 -18.54 -14.82
CA ARG A 246 -9.51 -18.69 -15.25
C ARG A 246 -10.05 -17.40 -15.87
N SER A 247 -9.77 -16.27 -15.24
CA SER A 247 -10.20 -14.95 -15.68
C SER A 247 -9.21 -14.28 -16.62
N ALA A 248 -8.36 -15.04 -17.33
CA ALA A 248 -7.26 -14.50 -18.09
C ALA A 248 -7.72 -13.52 -19.21
N LYS A 249 -8.95 -13.67 -19.71
CA LYS A 249 -9.59 -12.72 -20.65
C LYS A 249 -9.91 -11.34 -20.07
N HIS A 250 -9.85 -11.19 -18.75
CA HIS A 250 -10.28 -9.99 -18.02
C HIS A 250 -9.15 -9.37 -17.20
N THR A 251 -7.91 -9.81 -17.40
CA THR A 251 -6.74 -9.32 -16.67
C THR A 251 -5.61 -9.02 -17.64
N ASN A 252 -4.91 -7.93 -17.39
CA ASN A 252 -3.73 -7.53 -18.16
C ASN A 252 -2.45 -7.79 -17.35
N HIS A 253 -2.48 -8.76 -16.43
CA HIS A 253 -1.31 -9.11 -15.65
C HIS A 253 -0.30 -9.84 -16.54
N PRO A 254 0.94 -9.32 -16.71
CA PRO A 254 1.85 -9.82 -17.72
C PRO A 254 2.22 -11.30 -17.53
N LEU A 255 2.39 -11.75 -16.27
CA LEU A 255 2.67 -13.17 -15.99
C LEU A 255 1.50 -14.10 -16.36
N VAL A 256 0.24 -13.65 -16.25
CA VAL A 256 -0.93 -14.45 -16.65
C VAL A 256 -0.92 -14.62 -18.17
N MET A 257 -0.63 -13.53 -18.90
CA MET A 257 -0.52 -13.54 -20.36
C MET A 257 0.64 -14.41 -20.83
N GLN A 258 1.78 -14.39 -20.12
CA GLN A 258 2.89 -15.29 -20.36
C GLN A 258 2.50 -16.76 -20.15
N CYS A 259 1.82 -17.07 -19.04
CA CYS A 259 1.33 -18.43 -18.78
C CYS A 259 0.38 -18.92 -19.88
N LEU A 260 -0.57 -18.08 -20.31
CA LEU A 260 -1.45 -18.37 -21.45
C LEU A 260 -0.67 -18.59 -22.74
N HIS A 261 0.28 -17.72 -23.04
CA HIS A 261 1.12 -17.81 -24.24
C HIS A 261 1.87 -19.15 -24.26
N PHE A 262 2.54 -19.51 -23.15
CA PHE A 262 3.24 -20.79 -23.04
C PHE A 262 2.30 -21.98 -23.17
N HIS A 263 1.14 -21.96 -22.50
CA HIS A 263 0.14 -23.02 -22.65
C HIS A 263 -0.27 -23.22 -24.11
N HIS A 264 -0.54 -22.14 -24.84
CA HIS A 264 -0.93 -22.22 -26.24
C HIS A 264 0.20 -22.65 -27.19
N THR A 265 1.45 -22.40 -26.84
CA THR A 265 2.60 -22.91 -27.58
C THR A 265 2.77 -24.42 -27.36
N LEU A 266 2.34 -24.94 -26.21
CA LEU A 266 2.43 -26.34 -25.80
C LEU A 266 1.24 -27.21 -26.25
N LYS A 267 0.70 -26.99 -27.47
CA LYS A 267 -0.50 -27.72 -27.97
C LYS A 267 -0.38 -29.25 -27.98
N LYS A 268 0.85 -29.78 -28.04
CA LYS A 268 1.12 -31.23 -28.05
C LYS A 268 1.17 -31.83 -26.64
N THR A 269 1.18 -31.00 -25.60
CA THR A 269 1.22 -31.39 -24.20
C THR A 269 -0.14 -31.17 -23.56
N LYS A 270 -0.70 -32.19 -22.91
CA LYS A 270 -1.93 -32.03 -22.12
C LYS A 270 -1.56 -31.49 -20.75
N ILE A 271 -1.79 -30.19 -20.53
CA ILE A 271 -1.50 -29.51 -19.27
C ILE A 271 -2.80 -29.25 -18.52
N LYS A 272 -2.87 -29.69 -17.27
CA LYS A 272 -3.98 -29.40 -16.35
C LYS A 272 -3.48 -28.56 -15.18
N TYR A 273 -4.32 -27.67 -14.66
CA TYR A 273 -4.04 -26.85 -13.49
C TYR A 273 -4.96 -27.27 -12.34
N CYS A 274 -4.38 -27.57 -11.18
CA CYS A 274 -5.11 -28.06 -10.02
C CYS A 274 -4.76 -27.22 -8.80
N TRP A 275 -5.79 -26.68 -8.15
CA TRP A 275 -5.59 -26.07 -6.83
C TRP A 275 -5.52 -27.16 -5.77
N ILE A 276 -4.52 -27.10 -4.89
CA ILE A 276 -4.41 -27.98 -3.73
C ILE A 276 -4.37 -27.14 -2.43
N PRO A 277 -4.85 -27.68 -1.30
CA PRO A 277 -4.71 -27.00 -0.03
C PRO A 277 -3.23 -26.90 0.40
N GLY A 278 -2.76 -25.67 0.65
CA GLY A 278 -1.41 -25.46 1.21
C GLY A 278 -1.30 -25.84 2.68
N HIS A 279 -0.10 -26.24 3.11
CA HIS A 279 0.27 -26.61 4.49
C HIS A 279 -0.49 -27.81 5.09
N VAL A 280 -0.87 -28.78 4.26
CA VAL A 280 -1.53 -30.02 4.72
C VAL A 280 -0.59 -31.23 4.63
N GLY A 281 0.71 -31.04 4.41
CA GLY A 281 1.69 -32.13 4.38
C GLY A 281 1.79 -32.88 3.05
N ILE A 282 1.31 -32.32 1.93
CA ILE A 282 1.54 -32.90 0.59
C ILE A 282 3.03 -32.73 0.24
N PRO A 283 3.82 -33.82 0.10
CA PRO A 283 5.28 -33.71 0.04
C PRO A 283 5.81 -32.83 -1.10
N GLY A 284 5.15 -32.85 -2.25
CA GLY A 284 5.51 -32.00 -3.39
C GLY A 284 5.28 -30.50 -3.13
N ASN A 285 4.17 -30.15 -2.47
CA ASN A 285 3.85 -28.77 -2.11
C ASN A 285 4.79 -28.25 -1.02
N GLU A 286 5.02 -29.03 0.03
CA GLU A 286 5.95 -28.65 1.10
C GLU A 286 7.38 -28.47 0.59
N ARG A 287 7.80 -29.27 -0.41
CA ARG A 287 9.07 -29.06 -1.10
C ARG A 287 9.10 -27.75 -1.89
N ALA A 288 8.01 -27.39 -2.56
CA ALA A 288 7.91 -26.14 -3.31
C ALA A 288 7.96 -24.93 -2.38
N ASP A 289 7.21 -24.96 -1.27
CA ASP A 289 7.21 -23.92 -0.24
C ASP A 289 8.59 -23.73 0.40
N LYS A 290 9.24 -24.84 0.78
CA LYS A 290 10.60 -24.79 1.29
C LYS A 290 11.56 -24.20 0.26
N ALA A 291 11.48 -24.64 -0.99
CA ALA A 291 12.33 -24.15 -2.06
C ALA A 291 12.14 -22.65 -2.29
N ALA A 292 10.89 -22.16 -2.40
CA ALA A 292 10.56 -20.75 -2.59
C ALA A 292 11.06 -19.85 -1.44
N LYS A 293 11.03 -20.36 -0.20
CA LYS A 293 11.55 -19.64 0.99
C LYS A 293 13.07 -19.58 1.06
N SER A 294 13.78 -20.57 0.51
CA SER A 294 15.24 -20.69 0.64
C SER A 294 16.02 -20.35 -0.64
N THR A 295 15.40 -19.68 -1.63
CA THR A 295 16.07 -19.39 -2.90
C THR A 295 17.21 -18.40 -2.72
N ASN A 296 18.44 -18.83 -3.04
CA ASN A 296 19.62 -17.96 -3.18
C ASN A 296 20.10 -17.90 -4.65
N ALA A 297 19.20 -18.22 -5.59
CA ALA A 297 19.48 -18.30 -7.02
C ALA A 297 19.64 -16.91 -7.67
N SER A 298 19.89 -16.89 -8.98
CA SER A 298 19.88 -15.67 -9.79
C SER A 298 18.60 -14.86 -9.55
N ARG A 299 18.76 -13.55 -9.43
CA ARG A 299 17.67 -12.63 -9.11
C ARG A 299 17.07 -12.06 -10.38
N GLU A 300 15.79 -12.33 -10.59
CA GLU A 300 14.99 -11.60 -11.56
C GLU A 300 14.81 -10.16 -11.09
N THR A 301 15.12 -9.21 -11.96
CA THR A 301 15.14 -7.78 -11.63
C THR A 301 13.83 -7.09 -11.98
N PHE A 302 12.93 -7.77 -12.69
CA PHE A 302 11.69 -7.19 -13.18
C PHE A 302 10.68 -6.93 -12.05
N VAL A 303 9.79 -5.96 -12.28
CA VAL A 303 8.61 -5.72 -11.43
C VAL A 303 7.37 -5.49 -12.32
N PRO A 304 6.26 -6.20 -12.12
CA PRO A 304 5.00 -5.89 -12.81
C PRO A 304 4.46 -4.50 -12.41
N LEU A 305 3.72 -3.84 -13.31
CA LEU A 305 3.19 -2.49 -13.08
C LEU A 305 2.39 -2.37 -11.78
N ALA A 306 1.52 -3.34 -11.48
CA ALA A 306 0.70 -3.32 -10.26
C ALA A 306 1.55 -3.26 -8.98
N ASP A 307 2.62 -4.07 -8.95
CA ASP A 307 3.57 -4.14 -7.84
C ASP A 307 4.42 -2.86 -7.75
N ALA A 308 4.86 -2.32 -8.89
CA ALA A 308 5.58 -1.04 -8.93
C ALA A 308 4.73 0.12 -8.37
N LEU A 309 3.44 0.21 -8.76
CA LEU A 309 2.52 1.22 -8.24
C LEU A 309 2.29 1.07 -6.72
N GLN A 310 2.22 -0.17 -6.23
CA GLN A 310 2.12 -0.45 -4.80
C GLN A 310 3.42 -0.09 -4.06
N ALA A 311 4.59 -0.38 -4.62
CA ALA A 311 5.88 0.00 -4.07
C ALA A 311 6.01 1.52 -3.93
N VAL A 312 5.66 2.29 -4.96
CA VAL A 312 5.65 3.76 -4.91
C VAL A 312 4.73 4.28 -3.80
N LYS A 313 3.56 3.67 -3.62
CA LYS A 313 2.64 4.02 -2.53
C LYS A 313 3.25 3.73 -1.16
N LEU A 314 3.87 2.57 -0.97
CA LEU A 314 4.53 2.19 0.29
C LEU A 314 5.73 3.12 0.59
N SER A 315 6.54 3.45 -0.40
CA SER A 315 7.65 4.40 -0.24
C SER A 315 7.17 5.80 0.11
N GLN A 316 6.07 6.28 -0.47
CA GLN A 316 5.45 7.54 -0.06
C GLN A 316 5.05 7.49 1.42
N HIS A 317 4.42 6.40 1.87
CA HIS A 317 4.05 6.23 3.28
C HIS A 317 5.28 6.20 4.19
N ARG A 318 6.35 5.51 3.81
CA ARG A 318 7.62 5.47 4.57
C ARG A 318 8.23 6.87 4.72
N VAL A 319 8.35 7.61 3.62
CA VAL A 319 8.90 8.98 3.64
C VAL A 319 8.01 9.92 4.43
N TRP A 320 6.68 9.82 4.28
CA TRP A 320 5.74 10.62 5.07
C TRP A 320 5.86 10.31 6.58
N GLN A 321 5.98 9.03 6.94
CA GLN A 321 6.20 8.61 8.33
C GLN A 321 7.50 9.22 8.88
N ARG A 322 8.61 9.16 8.13
CA ARG A 322 9.88 9.78 8.54
C ARG A 322 9.78 11.29 8.74
N ILE A 323 9.06 11.99 7.85
CA ILE A 323 8.78 13.43 8.01
C ILE A 323 7.99 13.68 9.29
N TRP A 324 7.03 12.81 9.60
CA TRP A 324 6.22 12.89 10.82
C TRP A 324 7.02 12.58 12.09
N ASP A 325 7.92 11.59 12.05
CA ASP A 325 8.83 11.24 13.15
C ASP A 325 9.76 12.42 13.51
N GLY A 326 10.11 13.24 12.52
CA GLY A 326 10.85 14.49 12.73
C GLY A 326 10.05 15.61 13.43
N GLN A 327 8.74 15.43 13.66
CA GLN A 327 7.87 16.40 14.34
C GLN A 327 7.70 16.09 15.84
N SER A 328 8.78 15.72 16.53
CA SER A 328 8.76 15.30 17.95
C SER A 328 8.13 16.32 18.91
N ASN A 329 8.27 17.62 18.63
CA ASN A 329 7.68 18.70 19.43
C ASN A 329 6.18 18.95 19.14
N ASN A 330 5.57 18.22 18.20
CA ASN A 330 4.18 18.41 17.81
C ASN A 330 3.23 17.75 18.83
N LYS A 331 2.24 18.51 19.31
CA LYS A 331 1.23 18.03 20.28
C LYS A 331 0.53 16.75 19.83
N LEU A 332 0.22 16.66 18.53
CA LEU A 332 -0.45 15.48 17.97
C LEU A 332 0.48 14.25 17.93
N TYR A 333 1.79 14.44 17.74
CA TYR A 333 2.76 13.34 17.66
C TYR A 333 2.81 12.54 18.96
N LYS A 334 2.70 13.22 20.12
CA LYS A 334 2.59 12.57 21.44
C LYS A 334 1.44 11.56 21.52
N ILE A 335 0.33 11.81 20.81
CA ILE A 335 -0.88 10.98 20.83
C ILE A 335 -0.85 9.94 19.72
N GLN A 336 -0.32 10.32 18.57
CA GLN A 336 -0.39 9.57 17.33
C GLN A 336 0.95 9.67 16.59
N PRO A 337 1.95 8.85 16.97
CA PRO A 337 3.21 8.80 16.27
C PRO A 337 3.08 8.16 14.89
N SER A 338 1.98 7.48 14.56
CA SER A 338 1.76 6.88 13.22
C SER A 338 0.92 7.76 12.29
N ILE A 339 1.31 7.84 11.01
CA ILE A 339 0.54 8.54 9.96
C ILE A 339 -0.79 7.86 9.58
N LYS A 340 -1.11 6.69 10.16
CA LYS A 340 -2.38 5.97 9.90
C LYS A 340 -3.63 6.80 10.26
N GLY A 341 -3.47 7.86 11.05
CA GLY A 341 -4.56 8.71 11.51
C GLY A 341 -5.47 8.00 12.51
N PHE A 342 -6.65 8.57 12.74
CA PHE A 342 -7.65 8.04 13.67
C PHE A 342 -8.87 7.51 12.90
N GLY A 343 -9.64 6.61 13.54
CA GLY A 343 -10.98 6.27 13.08
C GLY A 343 -11.91 7.48 13.14
N ASN A 344 -12.88 7.55 12.22
CA ASN A 344 -13.96 8.54 12.31
C ASN A 344 -15.04 8.04 13.25
N LEU A 345 -15.61 8.92 14.07
CA LEU A 345 -16.84 8.64 14.80
C LEU A 345 -18.05 8.78 13.87
N THR A 346 -19.18 8.24 14.32
CA THR A 346 -20.46 8.37 13.62
C THR A 346 -20.99 9.81 13.65
N ILE A 347 -20.65 10.58 14.69
CA ILE A 347 -21.18 11.94 14.91
C ILE A 347 -20.13 13.01 14.56
N ARG A 348 -20.39 13.76 13.49
CA ARG A 348 -19.53 14.84 12.97
C ARG A 348 -19.11 15.85 14.04
N LYS A 349 -20.02 16.28 14.93
CA LYS A 349 -19.72 17.26 15.98
C LYS A 349 -18.65 16.74 16.94
N HIS A 350 -18.76 15.47 17.35
CA HIS A 350 -17.79 14.82 18.22
C HIS A 350 -16.43 14.64 17.51
N ASP A 351 -16.41 14.31 16.22
CA ASP A 351 -15.18 14.26 15.42
C ASP A 351 -14.44 15.60 15.38
N VAL A 352 -15.16 16.71 15.20
CA VAL A 352 -14.56 18.05 15.18
C VAL A 352 -13.93 18.38 16.53
N ILE A 353 -14.66 18.09 17.62
CA ILE A 353 -14.19 18.32 18.98
C ILE A 353 -12.93 17.50 19.26
N LEU A 354 -12.95 16.19 18.96
CA LEU A 354 -11.77 15.35 19.13
C LEU A 354 -10.60 15.79 18.26
N THR A 355 -10.86 16.20 17.01
CA THR A 355 -9.82 16.74 16.12
C THR A 355 -9.10 17.92 16.78
N ARG A 356 -9.87 18.88 17.30
CA ARG A 356 -9.37 20.09 17.96
C ARG A 356 -8.61 19.79 19.25
N LEU A 357 -9.12 18.86 20.06
CA LEU A 357 -8.45 18.39 21.27
C LEU A 357 -7.13 17.68 20.95
N ARG A 358 -7.12 16.76 19.98
CA ARG A 358 -5.95 15.99 19.56
C ARG A 358 -4.82 16.85 19.02
N VAL A 359 -5.14 17.86 18.19
CA VAL A 359 -4.12 18.81 17.74
C VAL A 359 -3.72 19.78 18.87
N GLY A 360 -4.55 19.90 19.92
CA GLY A 360 -4.34 20.78 21.05
C GLY A 360 -4.73 22.24 20.79
N HIS A 361 -5.56 22.50 19.78
CA HIS A 361 -6.00 23.85 19.40
C HIS A 361 -7.51 23.99 19.61
N THR A 362 -7.88 24.83 20.56
CA THR A 362 -9.26 25.20 20.89
C THR A 362 -9.39 26.71 20.86
N PHE A 363 -10.62 27.23 20.88
CA PHE A 363 -10.82 28.67 20.99
C PHE A 363 -10.18 29.21 22.26
N LEU A 364 -10.42 28.60 23.42
CA LEU A 364 -9.86 29.07 24.70
C LEU A 364 -8.32 29.11 24.67
N THR A 365 -7.67 28.06 24.17
CA THR A 365 -6.22 27.91 24.27
C THR A 365 -5.44 28.70 23.21
N HIS A 366 -6.04 29.00 22.03
CA HIS A 366 -5.33 29.59 20.89
C HIS A 366 -5.97 30.87 20.34
N ARG A 367 -7.07 31.38 20.93
CA ARG A 367 -7.65 32.68 20.58
C ARG A 367 -6.62 33.80 20.63
N HIS A 368 -5.72 33.76 21.60
CA HIS A 368 -4.68 34.77 21.78
C HIS A 368 -3.79 34.98 20.53
N LEU A 369 -3.54 33.92 19.75
CA LEU A 369 -2.80 34.01 18.49
C LEU A 369 -3.60 34.66 17.34
N LEU A 370 -4.93 34.65 17.43
CA LEU A 370 -5.81 35.23 16.42
C LEU A 370 -6.10 36.72 16.69
N HIS A 371 -6.07 37.12 17.97
CA HIS A 371 -6.39 38.48 18.43
C HIS A 371 -5.18 39.26 18.95
N SER A 372 -4.00 38.64 19.00
CA SER A 372 -2.79 39.20 19.61
C SER A 372 -2.95 39.53 21.11
N ASP A 373 -3.78 38.76 21.81
CA ASP A 373 -3.95 38.83 23.27
C ASP A 373 -2.80 38.09 23.99
N PRO A 374 -2.60 38.29 25.30
CA PRO A 374 -1.73 37.42 26.09
C PRO A 374 -2.25 35.97 26.12
N ALA A 375 -1.33 35.01 26.23
CA ALA A 375 -1.70 33.61 26.36
C ALA A 375 -2.55 33.38 27.62
N PRO A 376 -3.64 32.59 27.54
CA PRO A 376 -4.51 32.32 28.68
C PRO A 376 -3.73 31.59 29.77
N ILE A 377 -3.89 32.02 31.02
CA ILE A 377 -3.25 31.41 32.19
C ILE A 377 -4.32 30.74 33.04
N CYS A 378 -4.00 29.58 33.59
CA CYS A 378 -4.82 28.91 34.58
C CYS A 378 -4.66 29.61 35.95
N ASN A 379 -5.74 30.13 36.52
CA ASN A 379 -5.69 30.88 37.79
C ASN A 379 -5.16 30.03 38.96
N GLY A 380 -5.55 28.76 39.07
CA GLY A 380 -5.11 27.90 40.17
C GLY A 380 -3.69 27.37 40.04
N CYS A 381 -3.18 27.24 38.81
CA CYS A 381 -1.87 26.62 38.54
C CYS A 381 -0.79 27.60 38.06
N ASN A 382 -1.16 28.85 37.76
CA ASN A 382 -0.29 29.90 37.23
C ASN A 382 0.58 29.46 36.04
N CYS A 383 0.03 28.66 35.15
CA CYS A 383 0.70 28.17 33.94
C CYS A 383 -0.18 28.38 32.70
N ILE A 384 0.43 28.34 31.52
CA ILE A 384 -0.28 28.53 30.26
C ILE A 384 -1.34 27.44 30.08
N LEU A 385 -2.58 27.86 29.83
CA LEU A 385 -3.71 26.97 29.66
C LEU A 385 -3.60 26.20 28.34
N SER A 386 -3.56 24.88 28.44
CA SER A 386 -3.48 23.97 27.29
C SER A 386 -4.49 22.82 27.42
N VAL A 387 -4.75 22.12 26.32
CA VAL A 387 -5.63 20.93 26.34
C VAL A 387 -5.04 19.85 27.26
N GLU A 388 -3.73 19.62 27.18
CA GLU A 388 -3.01 18.69 28.07
C GLU A 388 -3.14 19.12 29.54
N HIS A 389 -3.06 20.44 29.81
CA HIS A 389 -3.28 20.94 31.16
C HIS A 389 -4.69 20.61 31.68
N ILE A 390 -5.74 20.93 30.91
CA ILE A 390 -7.14 20.71 31.32
C ILE A 390 -7.41 19.22 31.52
N LEU A 391 -7.00 18.39 30.55
CA LEU A 391 -7.32 16.96 30.51
C LEU A 391 -6.44 16.10 31.42
N CYS A 392 -5.25 16.54 31.82
CA CYS A 392 -4.31 15.68 32.54
C CYS A 392 -3.69 16.31 33.80
N GLN A 393 -3.52 17.63 33.89
CA GLN A 393 -2.61 18.24 34.88
C GLN A 393 -3.28 19.22 35.86
N CYS A 394 -4.37 19.87 35.46
CA CYS A 394 -4.97 20.97 36.23
C CYS A 394 -5.48 20.49 37.58
N LYS A 395 -5.01 21.08 38.69
CA LYS A 395 -5.42 20.68 40.04
C LYS A 395 -6.92 20.91 40.27
N ASP A 396 -7.46 22.00 39.72
CA ASP A 396 -8.87 22.39 39.88
C ASP A 396 -9.84 21.37 39.28
N PHE A 397 -9.40 20.60 38.28
CA PHE A 397 -10.21 19.57 37.62
C PHE A 397 -9.89 18.14 38.06
N TYR A 398 -9.11 17.95 39.14
CA TYR A 398 -8.67 16.63 39.58
C TYR A 398 -9.85 15.70 39.93
N SER A 399 -10.80 16.20 40.73
CA SER A 399 -11.95 15.40 41.18
C SER A 399 -12.85 14.93 40.02
N GLN A 400 -13.11 15.83 39.06
CA GLN A 400 -13.90 15.55 37.87
C GLN A 400 -13.16 14.56 36.95
N ARG A 401 -11.84 14.71 36.79
CA ARG A 401 -11.06 13.73 36.01
C ARG A 401 -11.12 12.34 36.63
N GLN A 402 -11.00 12.22 37.95
CA GLN A 402 -11.12 10.92 38.61
C GLN A 402 -12.50 10.31 38.42
N ALA A 403 -13.57 11.10 38.50
CA ALA A 403 -14.94 10.62 38.30
C ALA A 403 -15.20 10.11 36.87
N HIS A 404 -14.66 10.79 35.84
CA HIS A 404 -14.93 10.44 34.44
C HIS A 404 -13.92 9.45 33.83
N PHE A 405 -12.66 9.52 34.23
CA PHE A 405 -11.57 8.74 33.63
C PHE A 405 -11.01 7.65 34.58
N GLY A 406 -11.27 7.73 35.89
CA GLY A 406 -10.71 6.81 36.88
C GLY A 406 -9.26 7.10 37.24
N ALA A 407 -8.77 6.46 38.32
CA ALA A 407 -7.44 6.72 38.89
C ALA A 407 -6.26 6.20 38.04
N HIS A 408 -6.53 5.30 37.09
CA HIS A 408 -5.51 4.64 36.26
C HIS A 408 -5.25 5.33 34.90
N ILE A 409 -6.04 6.35 34.54
CA ILE A 409 -5.88 7.10 33.28
C ILE A 409 -5.01 8.34 33.54
N ILE A 410 -3.78 8.32 33.02
CA ILE A 410 -2.74 9.31 33.37
C ILE A 410 -2.31 10.13 32.14
N GLY A 411 -2.54 9.63 30.92
CA GLY A 411 -2.01 10.24 29.69
C GLY A 411 -3.05 10.78 28.71
N LEU A 412 -2.61 11.74 27.89
CA LEU A 412 -3.40 12.29 26.78
C LEU A 412 -3.76 11.21 25.73
N ILE A 413 -2.91 10.18 25.59
CA ILE A 413 -3.13 9.03 24.69
C ILE A 413 -4.33 8.20 25.14
N ASP A 414 -4.49 7.99 26.44
CA ASP A 414 -5.59 7.19 27.00
C ASP A 414 -6.94 7.89 26.79
N ILE A 415 -6.95 9.23 26.83
CA ILE A 415 -8.16 10.03 26.68
C ILE A 415 -8.50 10.28 25.21
N LEU A 416 -7.50 10.62 24.38
CA LEU A 416 -7.69 11.13 23.01
C LEU A 416 -7.09 10.24 21.91
N GLY A 417 -6.52 9.09 22.24
CA GLY A 417 -5.87 8.18 21.29
C GLY A 417 -6.83 7.54 20.30
N THR A 418 -6.42 6.42 19.70
CA THR A 418 -7.21 5.68 18.70
C THR A 418 -8.61 5.33 19.21
N ASN A 419 -8.70 4.91 20.46
CA ASN A 419 -9.95 4.62 21.17
C ASN A 419 -10.16 5.69 22.25
N PRO A 420 -10.78 6.84 21.93
CA PRO A 420 -10.96 7.91 22.89
C PRO A 420 -11.92 7.48 24.01
N SER A 421 -11.72 8.03 25.21
CA SER A 421 -12.61 7.77 26.34
C SER A 421 -14.04 8.22 26.03
N VAL A 422 -15.01 7.36 26.31
CA VAL A 422 -16.46 7.66 26.09
C VAL A 422 -16.90 8.87 26.94
N ASN A 423 -16.29 9.03 28.11
CA ASN A 423 -16.61 10.09 29.07
C ASN A 423 -15.91 11.41 28.79
N VAL A 424 -15.10 11.51 27.71
CA VAL A 424 -14.41 12.77 27.39
C VAL A 424 -15.41 13.89 27.16
N PHE A 425 -16.53 13.63 26.50
CA PHE A 425 -17.53 14.65 26.20
C PHE A 425 -18.36 15.06 27.41
N THR A 426 -18.61 14.14 28.36
CA THR A 426 -19.32 14.44 29.61
C THR A 426 -18.43 15.27 30.53
N PHE A 427 -17.18 14.88 30.69
CA PHE A 427 -16.18 15.65 31.43
C PHE A 427 -16.09 17.10 30.92
N LEU A 428 -15.95 17.26 29.60
CA LEU A 428 -15.82 18.59 28.97
C LEU A 428 -17.03 19.50 29.21
N LYS A 429 -18.23 18.92 29.33
CA LYS A 429 -19.46 19.68 29.64
C LYS A 429 -19.48 20.11 31.11
N GLU A 430 -19.08 19.22 32.01
CA GLU A 430 -19.05 19.49 33.45
C GLU A 430 -18.06 20.61 33.81
N VAL A 431 -16.86 20.59 33.21
CA VAL A 431 -15.86 21.67 33.42
C VAL A 431 -16.11 22.91 32.56
N GLN A 432 -17.29 23.01 31.92
CA GLN A 432 -17.71 24.11 31.04
C GLN A 432 -16.76 24.41 29.86
N PHE A 433 -15.88 23.47 29.49
CA PHE A 433 -14.90 23.65 28.43
C PHE A 433 -15.47 23.31 27.04
N PHE A 434 -16.52 22.49 26.97
CA PHE A 434 -17.11 21.99 25.73
C PHE A 434 -17.48 23.08 24.71
N ASN A 435 -17.97 24.23 25.17
CA ASN A 435 -18.39 25.34 24.30
C ASN A 435 -17.22 26.16 23.74
N PHE A 436 -16.02 25.98 24.28
CA PHE A 436 -14.80 26.67 23.84
C PHE A 436 -13.91 25.83 22.92
N ILE A 437 -14.37 24.63 22.53
CA ILE A 437 -13.68 23.76 21.58
C ILE A 437 -14.22 24.02 20.19
#